data_AF-A0A9P6ZFR4-F1
#
_entry.id   AF-A0A9P6ZFR4-F1
#
_cell.length_a   1.000
_cell.length_b   1.000
_cell.length_c   1.000
_cell.angle_alpha   90.00
_cell.angle_beta   90.00
_cell.angle_gamma   90.00
#
_symmetry.space_group_name_H-M   'P 1'
#
loop_
_entity.id
_entity.type
_entity.pdbx_description
1 polymer ?
#
loop_
_entity_poly.entity_id
_entity_poly.type
_entity_poly.pdbx_seq_one_letter_code
_entity_poly.pdbx_strand_id
1 'polypeptide(L)'
;IVLRYRLSSPETFWKEFSVTGKQMCYTAVVAKLHDQRRISNQATVACAHEEYGHRFPACFAYHKGNEVHVMSDPSAIARRYQQLKGES
;
A
#
# COMPACT_ATOMS: atom_id res chain seq x y z
N ILE A 1 7.92 -4.68 -9.87
CA ILE A 1 9.36 -4.48 -10.14
C ILE A 1 9.58 -3.84 -11.49
N VAL A 2 9.18 -4.47 -12.60
CA VAL A 2 9.38 -3.93 -13.97
C VAL A 2 8.82 -2.51 -14.14
N LEU A 3 7.62 -2.22 -13.64
CA LEU A 3 7.06 -0.86 -13.68
C LEU A 3 7.89 0.15 -12.89
N ARG A 4 8.31 -0.20 -11.66
CA ARG A 4 9.14 0.69 -10.83
C ARG A 4 10.52 0.91 -11.45
N TYR A 5 11.11 -0.14 -12.05
CA TYR A 5 12.35 -0.05 -12.83
C TYR A 5 12.20 0.83 -14.08
N ARG A 6 11.04 0.82 -14.75
CA ARG A 6 10.77 1.66 -15.93
C ARG A 6 10.45 3.12 -15.58
N LEU A 7 9.92 3.36 -14.39
CA LEU A 7 9.54 4.71 -13.91
C LEU A 7 10.70 5.44 -13.20
N SER A 8 11.78 4.73 -12.85
CA SER A 8 12.99 5.31 -12.27
C SER A 8 14.18 5.12 -13.20
N SER A 9 15.24 5.91 -13.06
CA SER A 9 16.52 5.55 -13.71
C SER A 9 17.06 4.25 -13.10
N PRO A 10 17.80 3.42 -13.87
CA PRO A 10 18.44 2.22 -13.35
C PRO A 10 19.35 2.49 -12.15
N GLU A 11 20.02 3.64 -12.12
CA GLU A 11 20.87 4.06 -11.02
C GLU A 11 20.07 4.34 -9.74
N THR A 12 18.95 5.05 -9.84
CA THR A 12 18.07 5.30 -8.69
C THR A 12 17.47 4.00 -8.16
N PHE A 13 17.06 3.10 -9.05
CA PHE A 13 16.55 1.78 -8.67
C PHE A 13 17.61 0.99 -7.90
N TRP A 14 18.81 0.83 -8.46
CA TRP A 14 19.86 0.05 -7.82
C TRP A 14 20.44 0.73 -6.58
N LYS A 15 20.41 2.05 -6.46
CA LYS A 15 20.75 2.74 -5.20
C LYS A 15 19.82 2.33 -4.05
N GLU A 16 18.53 2.14 -4.33
CA GLU A 16 17.54 1.70 -3.34
C GLU A 16 17.64 0.19 -3.04
N PHE A 17 18.01 -0.62 -4.04
CA PHE A 17 18.06 -2.08 -3.97
C PHE A 17 19.48 -2.66 -3.99
N SER A 18 20.48 -1.89 -3.55
CA SER A 18 21.82 -2.38 -3.29
C SER A 18 22.14 -2.24 -1.81
N VAL A 19 22.79 -3.26 -1.25
CA VAL A 19 23.34 -3.23 0.11
C VAL A 19 24.85 -3.34 -0.04
N THR A 20 25.58 -2.40 0.57
CA THR A 20 27.06 -2.36 0.52
C THR A 20 27.64 -2.46 -0.89
N GLY A 21 27.03 -1.78 -1.87
CA GLY A 21 27.47 -1.79 -3.28
C GLY A 21 27.11 -3.04 -4.08
N LYS A 22 26.47 -4.05 -3.47
CA LYS A 22 25.99 -5.24 -4.15
C LYS A 22 24.48 -5.19 -4.36
N GLN A 23 24.03 -5.44 -5.58
CA GLN A 23 22.63 -5.53 -5.93
C GLN A 23 21.95 -6.69 -5.18
N MET A 24 20.77 -6.42 -4.61
CA MET A 24 19.93 -7.44 -3.98
C MET A 24 19.44 -8.43 -5.04
N CYS A 25 19.32 -9.71 -4.67
CA CYS A 25 18.69 -10.70 -5.53
C CYS A 25 17.20 -10.38 -5.73
N TYR A 26 16.61 -10.87 -6.82
CA TYR A 26 15.23 -10.58 -7.19
C TYR A 26 14.23 -10.82 -6.04
N THR A 27 14.35 -11.93 -5.31
CA THR A 27 13.47 -12.26 -4.18
C THR A 27 13.59 -11.27 -3.03
N ALA A 28 14.80 -10.80 -2.74
CA ALA A 28 15.04 -9.78 -1.72
C ALA A 28 14.47 -8.40 -2.13
N VAL A 29 14.52 -8.06 -3.43
CA VAL A 29 13.86 -6.87 -3.97
C VAL A 29 12.34 -6.98 -3.84
N VAL A 30 11.75 -8.14 -4.16
CA VAL A 30 10.30 -8.38 -3.99
C VAL A 30 9.91 -8.23 -2.52
N ALA A 31 10.65 -8.85 -1.60
CA ALA A 31 10.38 -8.79 -0.17
C ALA A 31 10.42 -7.34 0.35
N LYS A 32 11.45 -6.58 -0.03
CA LYS A 32 11.57 -5.16 0.35
C LYS A 32 10.42 -4.32 -0.19
N LEU A 33 10.01 -4.53 -1.44
CA LEU A 33 8.84 -3.84 -2.02
C LEU A 33 7.54 -4.21 -1.31
N HIS A 34 7.40 -5.47 -0.90
CA HIS A 34 6.24 -5.92 -0.15
C HIS A 34 6.19 -5.24 1.23
N ASP A 35 7.32 -5.15 1.92
CA ASP A 35 7.40 -4.41 3.20
C ASP A 35 7.11 -2.92 3.03
N GLN A 36 7.65 -2.27 2.01
CA GLN A 36 7.35 -0.87 1.72
C GLN A 36 5.85 -0.65 1.48
N ARG A 37 5.20 -1.53 0.71
CA ARG A 37 3.75 -1.48 0.49
C ARG A 37 2.98 -1.70 1.79
N ARG A 38 3.41 -2.66 2.61
CA ARG A 38 2.79 -2.92 3.92
C ARG A 38 2.85 -1.69 4.82
N ILE A 39 4.02 -1.05 4.95
CA ILE A 39 4.21 0.17 5.74
C ILE A 39 3.35 1.31 5.19
N SER A 40 3.37 1.52 3.87
CA SER A 40 2.56 2.54 3.22
C SER A 40 1.06 2.32 3.47
N ASN A 41 0.58 1.10 3.30
CA ASN A 41 -0.83 0.77 3.53
C ASN A 41 -1.22 0.99 4.99
N GLN A 42 -0.37 0.61 5.95
CA GLN A 42 -0.60 0.88 7.37
C GLN A 42 -0.70 2.38 7.67
N ALA A 43 0.18 3.19 7.10
CA ALA A 43 0.10 4.64 7.22
C ALA A 43 -1.21 5.18 6.62
N THR A 44 -1.64 4.69 5.45
CA THR A 44 -2.93 5.05 4.85
C THR A 44 -4.12 4.65 5.73
N VAL A 45 -4.07 3.49 6.38
CA VAL A 45 -5.12 3.09 7.34
C VAL A 45 -5.19 4.07 8.51
N ALA A 46 -4.04 4.47 9.07
CA ALA A 46 -3.99 5.44 10.15
C ALA A 46 -4.59 6.80 9.70
N CYS A 47 -4.20 7.30 8.53
CA CYS A 47 -4.78 8.52 7.95
C CYS A 47 -6.29 8.39 7.71
N ALA A 48 -6.75 7.25 7.21
CA ALA A 48 -8.18 7.01 6.98
C ALA A 48 -8.97 7.00 8.30
N HIS A 49 -8.43 6.42 9.37
CA HIS A 49 -9.05 6.48 10.69
C HIS A 49 -9.08 7.90 11.25
N GLU A 50 -8.01 8.67 11.09
CA GLU A 50 -7.94 10.06 11.54
C GLU A 50 -8.93 10.96 10.77
N GLU A 51 -8.99 10.82 9.44
CA GLU A 51 -9.82 11.67 8.58
C GLU A 51 -11.32 11.33 8.68
N TYR A 52 -11.67 10.03 8.66
CA TYR A 52 -13.07 9.62 8.65
C TYR A 52 -13.64 9.40 10.06
N GLY A 53 -12.80 9.12 11.07
CA GLY A 53 -13.21 8.97 12.47
C GLY A 53 -14.44 8.06 12.64
N HIS A 54 -15.53 8.63 13.15
CA HIS A 54 -16.80 7.93 13.35
C HIS A 54 -17.47 7.45 12.06
N ARG A 55 -17.13 8.02 10.91
CA ARG A 55 -17.62 7.62 9.58
C ARG A 55 -16.82 6.46 8.99
N PHE A 56 -15.69 6.09 9.60
CA PHE A 56 -14.84 5.03 9.08
C PHE A 56 -15.60 3.71 8.85
N PRO A 57 -16.40 3.18 9.80
CA PRO A 57 -17.15 1.95 9.57
C PRO A 57 -18.19 2.05 8.44
N ALA A 58 -18.71 3.25 8.16
CA ALA A 58 -19.66 3.47 7.08
C ALA A 58 -18.97 3.56 5.70
N CYS A 59 -17.80 4.21 5.64
CA CYS A 59 -17.06 4.40 4.39
C CYS A 59 -16.22 3.18 3.99
N PHE A 60 -15.74 2.42 4.99
CA PHE A 60 -14.86 1.27 4.85
C PHE A 60 -15.54 -0.02 5.30
N ALA A 61 -16.74 -0.28 4.79
CA ALA A 61 -17.43 -1.55 4.97
C ALA A 61 -17.90 -2.15 3.64
N TYR A 62 -18.20 -3.44 3.68
CA TYR A 62 -18.78 -4.19 2.58
C TYR A 62 -19.90 -5.11 3.08
N HIS A 63 -20.84 -5.42 2.21
CA HIS A 63 -21.91 -6.36 2.52
C HIS A 63 -21.46 -7.78 2.23
N LYS A 64 -21.71 -8.69 3.17
CA LYS A 64 -21.56 -10.13 3.00
C LYS A 64 -22.87 -10.79 3.38
N GLY A 65 -23.71 -11.06 2.38
CA GLY A 65 -25.10 -11.44 2.62
C GLY A 65 -25.87 -10.29 3.26
N ASN A 66 -26.51 -10.55 4.41
CA ASN A 66 -27.28 -9.56 5.16
C ASN A 66 -26.45 -8.81 6.22
N GLU A 67 -25.17 -9.14 6.37
CA GLU A 67 -24.30 -8.52 7.36
C GLU A 67 -23.36 -7.48 6.72
N VAL A 68 -23.09 -6.41 7.46
CA VAL A 68 -22.13 -5.37 7.10
C VAL A 68 -20.83 -5.65 7.85
N HIS A 69 -19.75 -5.86 7.11
CA HIS A 69 -18.42 -6.07 7.68
C HIS A 69 -17.53 -4.86 7.40
N VAL A 70 -16.91 -4.34 8.47
CA VAL A 70 -15.86 -3.32 8.36
C VAL A 70 -14.60 -3.97 7.79
N MET A 71 -13.96 -3.27 6.86
CA MET A 71 -12.70 -3.70 6.27
C MET A 71 -11.61 -3.68 7.33
N SER A 72 -10.88 -4.79 7.45
CA SER A 72 -9.71 -4.91 8.32
C SER A 72 -8.39 -5.05 7.55
N ASP A 73 -8.45 -5.42 6.26
CA ASP A 73 -7.25 -5.55 5.43
C ASP A 73 -6.69 -4.18 5.02
N PRO A 74 -5.44 -3.84 5.38
CA PRO A 74 -4.84 -2.55 5.07
C PRO A 74 -4.76 -2.25 3.57
N SER A 75 -4.58 -3.27 2.73
CA SER A 75 -4.49 -3.09 1.28
C SER A 75 -5.85 -2.80 0.65
N ALA A 76 -6.93 -3.35 1.21
CA ALA A 76 -8.31 -3.04 0.82
C ALA A 76 -8.70 -1.63 1.28
N ILE A 77 -8.37 -1.27 2.53
CA ILE A 77 -8.62 0.08 3.07
C ILE A 77 -7.87 1.13 2.25
N ALA A 78 -6.58 0.92 1.97
CA ALA A 78 -5.79 1.87 1.17
C ALA A 78 -6.38 2.10 -0.23
N ARG A 79 -6.78 1.02 -0.93
CA ARG A 79 -7.46 1.12 -2.23
C ARG A 79 -8.79 1.89 -2.12
N ARG A 80 -9.60 1.59 -1.11
CA ARG A 80 -10.87 2.27 -0.88
C ARG A 80 -10.66 3.76 -0.56
N TYR A 81 -9.64 4.09 0.22
CA TYR A 81 -9.27 5.44 0.57
C TYR A 81 -8.89 6.25 -0.69
N GLN A 82 -8.04 5.69 -1.56
CA GLN A 82 -7.69 6.31 -2.85
C GLN A 82 -8.92 6.55 -3.74
N GLN A 83 -9.82 5.57 -3.83
CA GLN A 83 -11.09 5.72 -4.56
C GLN A 83 -11.96 6.85 -4.00
N LEU A 84 -12.06 6.95 -2.66
CA LEU A 84 -12.84 8.00 -2.01
C LEU A 84 -12.22 9.39 -2.20
N LYS A 85 -10.89 9.47 -2.35
CA LYS A 85 -10.17 10.71 -2.66
C LYS A 85 -10.22 11.10 -4.14
N GLY A 86 -10.76 10.24 -5.00
CA GLY A 86 -10.85 10.49 -6.45
C GLY A 86 -9.52 10.34 -7.20
N GLU A 87 -8.53 9.69 -6.57
CA GLU A 87 -7.24 9.39 -7.19
C GLU A 87 -7.38 8.04 -7.92
N SER A 88 -7.68 8.09 -9.22
CA SER A 88 -7.77 6.92 -10.13
C SER A 88 -6.67 6.93 -11.17
#